data_AF-A0A2M7YZM0-F1
#
_entry.id   AF-A0A2M7YZM0-F1
#
_cell.length_a   1.000
_cell.length_b   1.000
_cell.length_c   1.000
_cell.angle_alpha   90.00
_cell.angle_beta   90.00
_cell.angle_gamma   90.00
#
_symmetry.space_group_name_H-M   'P 1'
#
loop_
_entity.id
_entity.type
_entity.pdbx_description
1 polymer ?
#
loop_
_entity_poly.entity_id
_entity_poly.type
_entity_poly.pdbx_seq_one_letter_code
_entity_poly.pdbx_strand_id
1 'polypeptide(L)'
;MVACVPFCDTTQNLCLKIRKILQRERLLRLFMKLYESLCILRPVQVETENERVIEKMKEVLTQAGANILKLDNSGKKKLAYDIQHERKGTYITVQFEGPPTVVLELERFQRMEDQVMKFMTVRLNPSDLVAVAEAEASGEDAGDGGNQFQ
;
A
#
# COMPACT_ATOMS: atom_id res chain seq x y z
N MET A 1 42.83 -38.24 -36.71
CA MET A 1 41.53 -38.19 -37.41
C MET A 1 40.45 -38.54 -36.38
N VAL A 2 40.15 -37.61 -35.47
CA VAL A 2 39.11 -37.82 -34.44
C VAL A 2 37.85 -37.14 -34.95
N ALA A 3 36.81 -37.95 -35.09
CA ALA A 3 35.55 -37.58 -35.68
C ALA A 3 34.90 -36.41 -34.94
N CYS A 4 34.42 -35.46 -35.74
CA CYS A 4 33.47 -34.42 -35.41
C CYS A 4 32.30 -35.02 -34.62
N VAL A 5 32.26 -34.82 -33.30
CA VAL A 5 31.09 -35.17 -32.50
C VAL A 5 30.01 -34.13 -32.80
N PRO A 6 28.84 -34.52 -33.32
CA PRO A 6 27.79 -33.60 -33.65
C PRO A 6 27.34 -32.92 -32.35
N PHE A 7 27.52 -31.61 -32.31
CA PHE A 7 27.04 -30.71 -31.26
C PHE A 7 25.51 -30.73 -31.33
N CYS A 8 24.93 -31.77 -30.73
CA CYS A 8 23.53 -32.11 -30.72
C CYS A 8 22.71 -30.97 -30.10
N ASP A 9 21.56 -30.65 -30.72
CA ASP A 9 20.55 -29.63 -30.41
C ASP A 9 19.98 -29.63 -28.96
N THR A 10 20.53 -30.46 -28.08
CA THR A 10 20.10 -30.62 -26.68
C THR A 10 20.67 -29.54 -25.75
N THR A 11 21.85 -28.97 -26.03
CA THR A 11 22.45 -27.90 -25.20
C THR A 11 21.81 -26.53 -25.45
N GLN A 12 21.40 -26.24 -26.70
CA GLN A 12 20.65 -25.01 -27.04
C GLN A 12 19.27 -24.98 -26.38
N ASN A 13 18.56 -26.11 -26.37
CA ASN A 13 17.26 -26.25 -25.71
C ASN A 13 17.35 -26.12 -24.19
N LEU A 14 18.42 -26.63 -23.56
CA LEU A 14 18.64 -26.48 -22.12
C LEU A 14 18.97 -25.03 -21.74
N CYS A 15 19.80 -24.34 -22.55
CA CYS A 15 20.14 -22.93 -22.35
C CYS A 15 18.92 -22.01 -22.55
N LEU A 16 18.07 -22.27 -23.56
CA LEU A 16 16.80 -21.57 -23.76
C LEU A 16 15.80 -21.82 -22.63
N LYS A 17 15.76 -23.04 -22.08
CA LYS A 17 14.96 -23.37 -20.88
C LYS A 17 15.44 -22.59 -19.67
N ILE A 18 16.74 -22.57 -19.38
CA ILE A 18 17.33 -21.83 -18.25
C ILE A 18 17.12 -20.32 -18.45
N ARG A 19 17.29 -19.80 -19.66
CA ARG A 19 17.06 -18.38 -19.99
C ARG A 19 15.58 -17.97 -19.83
N LYS A 20 14.63 -18.85 -20.20
CA LYS A 20 13.20 -18.65 -19.94
C LYS A 20 12.84 -18.75 -18.45
N ILE A 21 13.48 -19.64 -17.69
CA ILE A 21 13.29 -19.77 -16.24
C ILE A 21 13.80 -18.50 -15.51
N LEU A 22 15.01 -18.03 -15.85
CA LEU A 22 15.59 -16.81 -15.29
C LEU A 22 14.81 -15.54 -15.70
N GLN A 23 14.25 -15.50 -16.92
CA GLN A 23 13.34 -14.42 -17.32
C GLN A 23 12.04 -14.44 -16.52
N ARG A 24 11.49 -15.61 -16.22
CA ARG A 24 10.24 -15.77 -15.47
C ARG A 24 10.36 -15.31 -14.01
N GLU A 25 11.46 -15.65 -13.33
CA GLU A 25 11.72 -15.18 -11.96
C GLU A 25 11.97 -13.67 -11.90
N ARG A 26 12.67 -13.11 -12.90
CA ARG A 26 12.90 -11.67 -12.99
C ARG A 26 11.61 -10.89 -13.29
N LEU A 27 10.71 -11.46 -14.09
CA LEU A 27 9.40 -10.88 -14.40
C LEU A 27 8.47 -10.88 -13.18
N LEU A 28 8.46 -11.94 -12.37
CA LEU A 28 7.67 -11.99 -11.14
C LEU A 28 8.08 -10.88 -10.15
N ARG A 29 9.38 -10.62 -10.04
CA ARG A 29 9.95 -9.54 -9.22
C ARG A 29 9.63 -8.12 -9.74
N LEU A 30 9.34 -7.98 -11.04
CA LEU A 30 8.91 -6.72 -11.65
C LEU A 30 7.39 -6.51 -11.57
N PHE A 31 6.63 -7.60 -11.44
CA PHE A 31 5.18 -7.59 -11.46
C PHE A 31 4.59 -7.37 -10.06
N MET A 32 5.18 -7.96 -9.01
CA MET A 32 4.81 -7.70 -7.62
C MET A 32 5.60 -6.51 -7.08
N LYS A 33 4.88 -5.51 -6.58
CA LYS A 33 5.45 -4.29 -6.01
C LYS A 33 4.79 -3.97 -4.68
N LEU A 34 5.55 -3.31 -3.82
CA LEU A 34 5.10 -2.79 -2.56
C LEU A 34 4.52 -1.39 -2.77
N TYR A 35 3.35 -1.16 -2.17
CA TYR A 35 2.66 0.10 -2.20
C TYR A 35 2.22 0.48 -0.80
N GLU A 36 2.13 1.78 -0.59
CA GLU A 36 1.52 2.39 0.56
C GLU A 36 0.42 3.33 0.09
N SER A 37 -0.77 3.17 0.63
CA SER A 37 -1.89 4.06 0.39
C SER A 37 -2.24 4.77 1.68
N LEU A 38 -2.20 6.09 1.63
CA LEU A 38 -2.70 6.97 2.68
C LEU A 38 -4.07 7.49 2.26
N CYS A 39 -5.08 7.35 3.11
CA CYS A 39 -6.38 7.98 2.92
C CYS A 39 -6.78 8.80 4.15
N ILE A 40 -7.45 9.92 3.88
CA ILE A 40 -8.01 10.82 4.88
C ILE A 40 -9.52 10.69 4.82
N LEU A 41 -10.11 10.16 5.89
CA LEU A 41 -11.56 10.06 6.04
C LEU A 41 -12.13 11.29 6.75
N ARG A 42 -13.40 11.58 6.47
CA ARG A 42 -14.20 12.53 7.24
C ARG A 42 -14.17 12.16 8.74
N PRO A 43 -14.04 13.14 9.65
CA PRO A 43 -13.97 12.85 11.08
C PRO A 43 -15.36 12.51 11.65
N VAL A 44 -15.83 11.28 11.44
CA VAL A 44 -17.10 10.82 12.04
C VAL A 44 -16.95 10.68 13.56
N GLN A 45 -17.98 11.04 14.33
CA GLN A 45 -18.02 10.83 15.78
C GLN A 45 -17.92 9.34 16.15
N VAL A 46 -18.47 8.46 15.31
CA VAL A 46 -18.60 7.02 15.54
C VAL A 46 -17.45 6.26 14.88
N GLU A 47 -16.72 5.48 15.67
CA GLU A 47 -15.57 4.70 15.18
C GLU A 47 -15.97 3.52 14.28
N THR A 48 -17.17 2.98 14.48
CA THR A 48 -17.70 1.83 13.71
C THR A 48 -17.84 2.13 12.22
N GLU A 49 -18.07 3.39 11.84
CA GLU A 49 -18.13 3.78 10.42
C GLU A 49 -16.75 3.73 9.76
N ASN A 50 -15.71 4.11 10.50
CA ASN A 50 -14.33 4.02 9.99
C ASN A 50 -13.92 2.57 9.77
N GLU A 51 -14.29 1.68 10.70
CA GLU A 51 -14.02 0.24 10.59
C GLU A 51 -14.72 -0.38 9.37
N ARG A 52 -15.96 0.01 9.09
CA ARG A 52 -16.68 -0.45 7.87
C ARG A 52 -15.95 -0.05 6.59
N VAL A 53 -15.43 1.17 6.50
CA VAL A 53 -14.65 1.62 5.34
C VAL A 53 -13.35 0.83 5.22
N ILE A 54 -12.69 0.55 6.35
CA ILE A 54 -11.49 -0.29 6.41
C ILE A 54 -11.78 -1.72 5.92
N GLU A 55 -12.88 -2.32 6.36
CA GLU A 55 -13.30 -3.66 5.94
C GLU A 55 -13.55 -3.72 4.43
N LYS A 56 -14.33 -2.79 3.88
CA LYS A 56 -14.55 -2.70 2.43
C LYS A 56 -13.24 -2.54 1.67
N MET A 57 -12.32 -1.71 2.16
CA MET A 57 -11.01 -1.52 1.54
C MET A 57 -10.18 -2.81 1.54
N LYS A 58 -10.23 -3.58 2.64
CA LYS A 58 -9.59 -4.92 2.72
C LYS A 58 -10.23 -5.90 1.72
N GLU A 59 -11.54 -5.90 1.59
CA GLU A 59 -12.24 -6.74 0.60
C GLU A 59 -11.81 -6.41 -0.82
N VAL A 60 -11.74 -5.14 -1.20
CA VAL A 60 -11.30 -4.72 -2.54
C VAL A 60 -9.85 -5.17 -2.81
N LEU A 61 -8.96 -4.99 -1.83
CA LEU A 61 -7.55 -5.40 -1.95
C LEU A 61 -7.39 -6.92 -2.10
N THR A 62 -8.12 -7.69 -1.29
CA THR A 62 -8.08 -9.17 -1.34
C THR A 62 -8.69 -9.72 -2.63
N GLN A 63 -9.80 -9.15 -3.11
CA GLN A 63 -10.41 -9.51 -4.40
C GLN A 63 -9.48 -9.21 -5.58
N ALA A 64 -8.72 -8.12 -5.51
CA ALA A 64 -7.74 -7.75 -6.54
C ALA A 64 -6.43 -8.58 -6.48
N GLY A 65 -6.29 -9.47 -5.49
CA GLY A 65 -5.13 -10.36 -5.35
C GLY A 65 -3.91 -9.70 -4.72
N ALA A 66 -4.08 -8.67 -3.90
CA ALA A 66 -3.01 -8.10 -3.09
C ALA A 66 -2.89 -8.79 -1.72
N ASN A 67 -1.65 -8.81 -1.22
CA ASN A 67 -1.32 -9.21 0.13
C ASN A 67 -1.18 -7.97 1.02
N ILE A 68 -1.96 -7.89 2.09
CA ILE A 68 -1.94 -6.75 3.02
C ILE A 68 -0.86 -7.00 4.07
N LEU A 69 0.08 -6.06 4.22
CA LEU A 69 1.20 -6.17 5.15
C LEU A 69 0.91 -5.45 6.47
N LYS A 70 0.50 -4.19 6.39
CA LYS A 70 0.19 -3.34 7.54
C LYS A 70 -1.06 -2.53 7.27
N LEU A 71 -1.90 -2.37 8.29
CA LEU A 71 -3.02 -1.46 8.26
C LEU A 71 -3.06 -0.70 9.59
N ASP A 72 -2.84 0.61 9.51
CA ASP A 72 -2.79 1.48 10.67
C ASP A 72 -3.89 2.52 10.60
N ASN A 73 -4.63 2.66 11.70
CA ASN A 73 -5.57 3.75 11.91
C ASN A 73 -4.97 4.74 12.90
N SER A 74 -4.55 5.90 12.40
CA SER A 74 -3.90 6.95 13.19
C SER A 74 -4.89 7.86 13.94
N GLY A 75 -6.17 7.51 13.99
CA GLY A 75 -7.21 8.29 14.66
C GLY A 75 -7.42 9.67 14.05
N LYS A 76 -8.10 10.55 14.78
CA LYS A 76 -8.45 11.91 14.35
C LYS A 76 -7.26 12.85 14.56
N LYS A 77 -6.75 13.46 13.49
CA LYS A 77 -5.69 14.47 13.53
C LYS A 77 -6.19 15.79 12.93
N LYS A 78 -5.58 16.91 13.33
CA LYS A 78 -5.89 18.25 12.79
C LYS A 78 -5.22 18.39 11.41
N LEU A 79 -5.97 18.85 10.42
CA LEU A 79 -5.46 19.11 9.08
C LEU A 79 -4.77 20.49 9.03
N ALA A 80 -3.79 20.63 8.14
CA ALA A 80 -3.08 21.91 7.95
C ALA A 80 -3.98 22.99 7.33
N TYR A 81 -4.93 22.57 6.49
CA TYR A 81 -5.94 23.40 5.85
C TYR A 81 -7.26 22.64 5.78
N ASP A 82 -8.34 23.38 5.59
CA ASP A 82 -9.69 22.82 5.58
C ASP A 82 -9.92 22.06 4.26
N ILE A 83 -10.32 20.79 4.36
CA ILE A 83 -10.67 19.94 3.22
C ILE A 83 -12.17 19.71 3.29
N GLN A 84 -12.92 20.09 2.25
CA GLN A 84 -14.40 19.95 2.24
C GLN A 84 -15.08 20.54 3.49
N HIS A 85 -14.56 21.66 4.01
CA HIS A 85 -15.01 22.32 5.25
C HIS A 85 -14.69 21.60 6.57
N GLU A 86 -13.91 20.51 6.53
CA GLU A 86 -13.46 19.80 7.72
C GLU A 86 -12.05 20.24 8.13
N ARG A 87 -11.87 20.52 9.43
CA ARG A 87 -10.58 20.89 10.05
C ARG A 87 -9.81 19.71 10.63
N LYS A 88 -10.48 18.56 10.75
CA LYS A 88 -9.95 17.32 11.31
C LYS A 88 -10.19 16.22 10.29
N GLY A 89 -9.37 15.18 10.32
CA GLY A 89 -9.54 14.00 9.49
C GLY A 89 -8.99 12.78 10.19
N THR A 90 -9.56 11.62 9.89
CA THR A 90 -9.03 10.34 10.37
C THR A 90 -8.06 9.81 9.32
N TYR A 91 -6.81 9.56 9.72
CA TYR A 91 -5.78 9.05 8.82
C TYR A 91 -5.74 7.53 8.86
N ILE A 92 -5.84 6.90 7.70
CA ILE A 92 -5.69 5.46 7.54
C ILE A 92 -4.58 5.20 6.54
N THR A 93 -3.66 4.33 6.93
CA THR A 93 -2.53 3.91 6.11
C THR A 93 -2.62 2.42 5.86
N VAL A 94 -2.46 2.01 4.61
CA VAL A 94 -2.42 0.61 4.22
C VAL A 94 -1.17 0.34 3.41
N GLN A 95 -0.40 -0.65 3.84
CA GLN A 95 0.75 -1.16 3.11
C GLN A 95 0.37 -2.53 2.54
N PHE A 96 0.56 -2.69 1.24
CA PHE A 96 0.20 -3.91 0.54
C PHE A 96 1.19 -4.23 -0.57
N GLU A 97 1.33 -5.52 -0.86
CA GLU A 97 2.08 -6.05 -1.97
C GLU A 97 1.11 -6.55 -3.04
N GLY A 98 1.31 -6.16 -4.30
CA GLY A 98 0.47 -6.68 -5.37
C GLY A 98 0.85 -6.20 -6.76
N PRO A 99 0.09 -6.65 -7.78
CA PRO A 99 0.26 -6.16 -9.14
C PRO A 99 -0.20 -4.70 -9.28
N PRO A 100 0.31 -3.97 -10.28
CA PRO A 100 -0.09 -2.57 -10.52
C PRO A 100 -1.59 -2.41 -10.83
N THR A 101 -2.26 -3.48 -11.24
CA THR A 101 -3.72 -3.50 -11.45
C THR A 101 -4.50 -3.27 -10.16
N VAL A 102 -3.97 -3.68 -9.00
CA VAL A 102 -4.62 -3.47 -7.71
C VAL A 102 -4.76 -1.99 -7.38
N VAL A 103 -3.73 -1.19 -7.69
CA VAL A 103 -3.74 0.25 -7.41
C VAL A 103 -4.91 0.93 -8.13
N LEU A 104 -5.18 0.54 -9.38
CA LEU A 104 -6.29 1.10 -10.16
C LEU A 104 -7.65 0.79 -9.51
N GLU A 105 -7.85 -0.43 -9.05
CA GLU A 105 -9.10 -0.83 -8.39
C GLU A 105 -9.26 -0.17 -7.01
N LEU A 106 -8.16 -0.03 -6.25
CA LEU A 106 -8.17 0.68 -4.98
C LEU A 106 -8.50 2.17 -5.17
N GLU A 107 -7.88 2.84 -6.13
CA GLU A 107 -8.17 4.25 -6.43
C GLU A 107 -9.62 4.43 -6.89
N ARG A 108 -10.18 3.48 -7.65
CA ARG A 108 -11.59 3.51 -8.04
C ARG A 108 -12.50 3.45 -6.83
N PHE A 109 -12.25 2.52 -5.92
CA PHE A 109 -12.99 2.41 -4.66
C PHE A 109 -12.89 3.71 -3.84
N GLN A 110 -11.68 4.24 -3.64
CA GLN A 110 -11.44 5.46 -2.87
C GLN A 110 -12.09 6.70 -3.49
N ARG A 111 -12.27 6.74 -4.81
CA ARG A 111 -13.00 7.82 -5.50
C ARG A 111 -14.52 7.69 -5.40
N MET A 112 -15.04 6.46 -5.26
CA MET A 112 -16.48 6.21 -5.16
C MET A 112 -17.00 6.35 -3.72
N GLU A 113 -16.15 6.16 -2.72
CA GLU A 113 -16.55 6.23 -1.33
C GLU A 113 -16.54 7.69 -0.85
N ASP A 114 -17.74 8.24 -0.58
CA ASP A 114 -17.94 9.63 -0.16
C ASP A 114 -17.26 9.99 1.18
N GLN A 115 -16.92 8.99 1.99
CA GLN A 115 -16.21 9.18 3.26
C GLN A 115 -14.74 9.55 3.07
N VAL A 116 -14.16 9.21 1.91
CA VAL A 116 -12.75 9.50 1.59
C VAL A 116 -12.65 10.93 1.04
N MET A 117 -12.01 11.81 1.80
CA MET A 117 -11.80 13.20 1.37
C MET A 117 -10.61 13.33 0.41
N LYS A 118 -9.52 12.61 0.72
CA LYS A 118 -8.29 12.64 -0.07
C LYS A 118 -7.53 11.34 0.11
N PHE A 119 -6.86 10.90 -0.95
CA PHE A 119 -6.00 9.73 -0.93
C PHE A 119 -4.72 9.99 -1.71
N MET A 120 -3.68 9.23 -1.38
CA MET A 120 -2.40 9.23 -2.07
C MET A 120 -1.83 7.82 -2.02
N THR A 121 -1.49 7.27 -3.18
CA THR A 121 -0.81 5.98 -3.28
C THR A 121 0.63 6.20 -3.71
N VAL A 122 1.55 5.66 -2.94
CA VAL A 122 2.99 5.75 -3.16
C VAL A 122 3.53 4.34 -3.37
N ARG A 123 4.47 4.20 -4.29
CA ARG A 123 5.22 2.95 -4.46
C ARG A 123 6.39 2.94 -3.47
N LEU A 124 6.47 1.91 -2.65
CA LEU A 124 7.57 1.74 -1.71
C LEU A 124 8.72 0.97 -2.35
N ASN A 125 9.94 1.32 -1.94
CA ASN A 125 11.10 0.46 -2.15
C ASN A 125 11.26 -0.47 -0.93
N PRO A 126 11.88 -1.64 -1.10
CA PRO A 126 12.05 -2.61 -0.01
C PRO A 126 12.86 -2.06 1.19
N SER A 127 13.66 -1.00 1.00
CA SER A 127 14.35 -0.29 2.09
C SER A 127 13.41 0.46 3.03
N ASP A 128 12.25 0.87 2.54
CA ASP A 128 11.41 1.87 3.20
C ASP A 128 10.45 1.23 4.22
N LEU A 129 10.31 -0.11 4.17
CA LEU A 129 9.54 -0.89 5.14
C LEU A 129 10.14 -0.85 6.57
N VAL A 130 11.42 -0.47 6.69
CA VAL A 130 12.13 -0.44 7.98
C VAL A 130 11.81 0.83 8.78
N ALA A 131 11.48 1.94 8.12
CA ALA A 131 11.29 3.24 8.78
C ALA A 131 10.02 3.33 9.64
N VAL A 132 9.00 2.52 9.35
CA VAL A 132 7.72 2.52 10.09
C VAL A 132 7.81 1.78 11.43
N ALA A 133 8.81 0.93 11.63
CA ALA A 133 9.02 0.24 12.91
C ALA A 133 9.72 1.14 13.95
N GLU A 134 10.41 2.19 13.52
CA GLU A 134 11.21 3.06 14.39
C GLU A 134 10.47 4.35 14.80
N ALA A 135 9.39 4.72 14.10
CA ALA A 135 8.63 5.95 14.37
C ALA A 135 7.58 5.83 15.50
N GLU A 136 7.25 4.62 15.96
CA GLU A 136 6.32 4.41 17.08
C GLU A 136 6.98 4.68 18.46
N ALA A 137 8.23 5.18 18.51
CA ALA A 137 8.97 5.46 19.74
C ALA A 137 9.20 6.96 20.07
N SER A 138 8.69 7.93 19.30
CA SER A 138 8.97 9.36 19.58
C SER A 138 7.87 10.35 19.18
N GLY A 139 6.62 10.06 19.54
CA GLY A 139 5.49 10.94 19.21
C GLY A 139 4.41 11.04 20.28
N GLU A 140 4.80 11.15 21.55
CA GLU A 140 3.96 11.79 22.56
C GLU A 140 4.15 13.30 22.45
N ASP A 141 3.11 14.03 22.02
CA ASP A 141 2.99 15.46 22.32
C ASP A 141 1.63 15.71 22.97
N ALA A 142 1.66 15.72 24.29
CA ALA A 142 0.68 16.38 25.13
C ALA A 142 1.07 17.86 25.31
N GLY A 143 0.07 18.74 25.37
CA GLY A 143 0.14 20.15 25.82
C GLY A 143 -1.05 20.93 25.23
N ASP A 144 -2.20 21.12 25.88
CA ASP A 144 -2.61 21.60 27.22
C ASP A 144 -2.67 23.14 27.38
N GLY A 145 -3.75 23.60 28.04
CA GLY A 145 -4.05 24.95 28.53
C GLY A 145 -4.85 25.83 27.56
N GLY A 146 -6.17 26.03 27.67
CA GLY A 146 -6.91 26.39 28.87
C GLY A 146 -6.88 27.92 29.06
N ASN A 147 -7.95 28.64 28.72
CA ASN A 147 -8.22 29.94 29.35
C ASN A 147 -9.67 30.03 29.84
N GLN A 148 -9.76 30.54 31.05
CA GLN A 148 -10.84 30.52 32.01
C GLN A 148 -11.91 31.57 31.70
N PHE A 149 -13.15 31.26 32.13
CA PHE A 149 -14.15 32.17 32.69
C PHE A 149 -14.16 33.66 32.29
N GLN A 150 -15.31 34.09 31.78
CA GLN A 150 -16.07 35.19 32.39
C GLN A 150 -17.57 34.92 32.27
#